data_AF-A0A1C7MB93-F1
#
_entry.id   AF-A0A1C7MB93-F1
#
_cell.length_a   1.000
_cell.length_b   1.000
_cell.length_c   1.000
_cell.angle_alpha   90.00
_cell.angle_beta   90.00
_cell.angle_gamma   90.00
#
_symmetry.space_group_name_H-M   'P 1'
#
loop_
_entity.id
_entity.type
_entity.pdbx_description
1 polymer ?
#
loop_
_entity_poly.entity_id
_entity_poly.type
_entity_poly.pdbx_seq_one_letter_code
_entity_poly.pdbx_strand_id
1 'polypeptide(L)'
;MPRNRLCTSWRIKRHLPTVGANVQDHLILTAFVFEMRMGNEIITSDTIRDPKFQSKLREAYGDVGGLLALVMTGLTFLPIQSFSERAAALIQAQTEKFAREAETYPPGLKEQYAVQLEMLKKENVPDIEVVVFPFSLKPDDSGRPFVGLLPSIGHPFSRGTIHVASADPKAQPEIEPNYLAEQIDLETLVDAFKFLRKVTDTDPFKIVSTCYPRCY
;
A
#
# COMPACT_ATOMS: atom_id res chain seq x y z
N MET A 1 20.37 0.53 51.65
CA MET A 1 19.34 0.95 50.66
C MET A 1 18.89 -0.25 49.86
N PRO A 2 17.64 -0.73 49.96
CA PRO A 2 17.15 -1.80 49.11
C PRO A 2 16.78 -1.22 47.74
N ARG A 3 17.34 -1.79 46.67
CA ARG A 3 17.04 -1.44 45.28
C ARG A 3 15.57 -1.73 44.99
N ASN A 4 14.87 -0.73 44.46
CA ASN A 4 13.53 -0.85 43.90
C ASN A 4 13.44 -2.07 42.96
N ARG A 5 12.60 -3.04 43.32
CA ARG A 5 12.12 -4.06 42.37
C ARG A 5 11.20 -3.35 41.39
N LEU A 6 11.72 -2.99 40.22
CA LEU A 6 10.91 -2.59 39.08
C LEU A 6 9.99 -3.76 38.71
N CYS A 7 8.68 -3.48 38.59
CA CYS A 7 7.64 -4.43 38.20
C CYS A 7 8.06 -5.27 36.98
N THR A 8 8.32 -6.55 37.17
CA THR A 8 8.77 -7.49 36.13
C THR A 8 7.67 -8.42 35.62
N SER A 9 6.39 -8.18 35.97
CA SER A 9 5.28 -8.95 35.40
C SER A 9 4.09 -8.06 35.09
N TRP A 10 3.84 -7.82 33.79
CA TRP A 10 2.57 -7.27 33.35
C TRP A 10 1.53 -8.39 33.40
N ARG A 11 0.42 -8.18 34.11
CA ARG A 11 -0.72 -9.11 34.17
C ARG A 11 -1.92 -8.49 33.50
N ILE A 12 -2.68 -9.27 32.74
CA ILE A 12 -3.95 -8.81 32.15
C ILE A 12 -4.90 -8.43 33.29
N LYS A 13 -5.16 -7.13 33.45
CA LYS A 13 -6.06 -6.60 34.48
C LYS A 13 -7.53 -6.75 34.07
N ARG A 14 -7.81 -6.72 32.77
CA ARG A 14 -9.14 -6.87 32.18
C ARG A 14 -8.98 -7.45 30.77
N HIS A 15 -9.67 -8.56 30.49
CA HIS A 15 -9.72 -9.12 29.16
C HIS A 15 -10.71 -8.30 28.31
N LEU A 16 -10.22 -7.72 27.22
CA LEU A 16 -10.99 -6.95 26.27
C LEU A 16 -10.78 -7.57 24.89
N PRO A 17 -11.70 -8.44 24.41
CA PRO A 17 -11.48 -9.24 23.20
C PRO A 17 -11.36 -8.42 21.92
N THR A 18 -11.75 -7.14 21.94
CA THR A 18 -11.64 -6.22 20.80
C THR A 18 -10.28 -5.52 20.73
N VAL A 19 -9.48 -5.53 21.80
CA VAL A 19 -8.17 -4.86 21.83
C VAL A 19 -7.16 -5.70 21.05
N GLY A 20 -6.58 -5.12 20.00
CA GLY A 20 -5.65 -5.83 19.12
C GLY A 20 -6.33 -6.57 17.98
N ALA A 21 -7.65 -6.54 17.87
CA ALA A 21 -8.39 -7.09 16.73
C ALA A 21 -8.66 -6.00 15.67
N ASN A 22 -9.14 -6.43 14.49
CA ASN A 22 -9.66 -5.54 13.44
C ASN A 22 -8.61 -4.57 12.88
N VAL A 23 -7.37 -5.02 12.77
CA VAL A 23 -6.28 -4.24 12.16
C VAL A 23 -6.53 -4.15 10.66
N GLN A 24 -6.48 -2.92 10.14
CA GLN A 24 -6.42 -2.63 8.73
C GLN A 24 -5.03 -2.09 8.45
N ASP A 25 -4.41 -2.60 7.40
CA ASP A 25 -3.09 -2.17 6.98
C ASP A 25 -3.09 -1.95 5.47
N HIS A 26 -2.20 -1.08 5.04
CA HIS A 26 -2.22 -0.52 3.70
C HIS A 26 -1.57 -1.48 2.72
N LEU A 27 -2.38 -2.19 1.93
CA LEU A 27 -1.87 -3.20 1.01
C LEU A 27 -1.45 -2.56 -0.31
N ILE A 28 -0.14 -2.44 -0.50
CA ILE A 28 0.49 -1.86 -1.68
C ILE A 28 1.07 -2.97 -2.57
N LEU A 29 0.71 -3.00 -3.85
CA LEU A 29 1.39 -3.85 -4.84
C LEU A 29 2.68 -3.18 -5.31
N THR A 30 3.81 -3.65 -4.79
CA THR A 30 5.15 -3.09 -5.01
C THR A 30 5.87 -3.59 -6.26
N ALA A 31 5.32 -4.60 -6.94
CA ALA A 31 5.97 -5.27 -8.07
C ALA A 31 5.83 -4.53 -9.40
N PHE A 32 4.95 -3.53 -9.50
CA PHE A 32 4.68 -2.88 -10.79
C PHE A 32 5.66 -1.72 -11.05
N VAL A 33 6.89 -2.10 -11.43
CA VAL A 33 8.05 -1.21 -11.62
C VAL A 33 8.54 -1.25 -13.06
N PHE A 34 8.90 -0.08 -13.59
CA PHE A 34 9.33 0.10 -14.98
C PHE A 34 10.71 0.72 -15.04
N GLU A 35 11.56 0.17 -15.90
CA GLU A 35 12.79 0.83 -16.33
C GLU A 35 12.42 1.98 -17.28
N MET A 36 12.96 3.17 -16.99
CA MET A 36 12.77 4.38 -17.78
C MET A 36 13.88 4.51 -18.82
N ARG A 37 13.56 5.05 -20.00
CA ARG A 37 14.53 5.31 -21.06
C ARG A 37 15.49 6.41 -20.63
N MET A 38 16.79 6.16 -20.85
CA MET A 38 17.84 7.15 -20.68
C MET A 38 17.65 8.32 -21.67
N GLY A 39 17.96 9.54 -21.24
CA GLY A 39 17.91 10.75 -22.07
C GLY A 39 16.65 11.61 -21.91
N ASN A 40 15.64 11.14 -21.18
CA ASN A 40 14.41 11.91 -20.89
C ASN A 40 14.46 12.70 -19.57
N GLU A 41 15.66 12.90 -19.00
CA GLU A 41 15.88 13.63 -17.74
C GLU A 41 15.06 13.12 -16.52
N ILE A 42 14.60 11.85 -16.56
CA ILE A 42 13.84 11.26 -15.45
C ILE A 42 14.79 10.95 -14.28
N ILE A 43 14.56 11.63 -13.16
CA ILE A 43 15.33 11.48 -11.93
C ILE A 43 14.61 10.50 -11.01
N THR A 44 15.34 9.49 -10.55
CA THR A 44 14.91 8.45 -9.61
C THR A 44 15.97 8.25 -8.52
N SER A 45 15.68 7.46 -7.49
CA SER A 45 16.67 7.16 -6.45
C SER A 45 17.95 6.50 -6.98
N ASP A 46 17.84 5.76 -8.08
CA ASP A 46 18.97 5.11 -8.72
C ASP A 46 19.87 6.14 -9.41
N THR A 47 19.30 7.20 -9.99
CA THR A 47 20.07 8.32 -10.57
C THR A 47 20.61 9.29 -9.52
N ILE A 48 19.99 9.37 -8.32
CA ILE A 48 20.55 10.15 -7.20
C ILE A 48 21.96 9.66 -6.87
N ARG A 49 22.30 8.40 -7.13
CA ARG A 49 23.66 7.90 -6.86
C ARG A 49 24.72 8.38 -7.85
N ASP A 50 24.32 9.00 -8.98
CA ASP A 50 25.26 9.55 -9.96
C ASP A 50 26.05 10.74 -9.36
N PRO A 51 27.40 10.67 -9.30
CA PRO A 51 28.23 11.77 -8.80
C PRO A 51 27.99 13.11 -9.50
N LYS A 52 27.69 13.11 -10.80
CA LYS A 52 27.41 14.35 -11.57
C LYS A 52 26.10 14.97 -11.13
N PHE A 53 25.07 14.15 -10.91
CA PHE A 53 23.77 14.61 -10.44
C PHE A 53 23.85 15.10 -8.99
N GLN A 54 24.56 14.38 -8.11
CA GLN A 54 24.86 14.81 -6.74
C GLN A 54 25.61 16.15 -6.68
N SER A 55 26.53 16.39 -7.62
CA SER A 55 27.22 17.68 -7.70
C SER A 55 26.25 18.81 -8.03
N LYS A 56 25.35 18.60 -9.00
CA LYS A 56 24.33 19.59 -9.38
C LYS A 56 23.33 19.85 -8.24
N LEU A 57 22.87 18.80 -7.55
CA LEU A 57 21.98 18.96 -6.39
C LEU A 57 22.65 19.77 -5.27
N ARG A 58 23.92 19.47 -4.97
CA ARG A 58 24.69 20.21 -3.95
C ARG A 58 24.93 21.66 -4.34
N GLU A 59 25.16 21.94 -5.62
CA GLU A 59 25.30 23.31 -6.13
C GLU A 59 23.99 24.09 -6.03
N ALA A 60 22.87 23.48 -6.43
CA ALA A 60 21.57 24.15 -6.48
C ALA A 60 20.93 24.35 -5.11
N TYR A 61 21.10 23.40 -4.19
CA TYR A 61 20.36 23.37 -2.93
C TYR A 61 21.27 23.45 -1.69
N GLY A 62 22.58 23.25 -1.81
CA GLY A 62 23.48 23.06 -0.67
C GLY A 62 23.47 21.60 -0.19
N ASP A 63 23.89 21.36 1.06
CA ASP A 63 23.96 20.00 1.64
C ASP A 63 22.57 19.51 2.13
N VAL A 64 21.57 19.58 1.25
CA VAL A 64 20.17 19.24 1.60
C VAL A 64 19.95 17.75 1.41
N GLY A 65 20.29 17.00 2.46
CA GLY A 65 19.35 16.09 3.13
C GLY A 65 18.78 14.91 2.34
N GLY A 66 19.57 13.84 2.24
CA GLY A 66 19.10 12.43 2.23
C GLY A 66 18.32 11.93 1.00
N LEU A 67 18.31 10.61 0.81
CA LEU A 67 17.64 9.93 -0.33
C LEU A 67 16.11 10.18 -0.41
N LEU A 68 15.49 10.78 0.61
CA LEU A 68 14.04 10.96 0.73
C LEU A 68 13.52 12.26 0.10
N ALA A 69 14.37 13.13 -0.43
CA ALA A 69 13.93 14.38 -1.09
C ALA A 69 13.09 14.15 -2.37
N LEU A 70 13.01 12.91 -2.88
CA LEU A 70 12.21 12.52 -4.06
C LEU A 70 11.02 11.60 -3.72
N VAL A 71 10.58 11.51 -2.45
CA VAL A 71 9.78 10.35 -1.96
C VAL A 71 8.53 10.02 -2.79
N MET A 72 7.81 11.00 -3.33
CA MET A 72 6.63 10.78 -4.17
C MET A 72 6.55 11.86 -5.24
N THR A 73 6.43 11.44 -6.51
CA THR A 73 6.34 12.37 -7.65
C THR A 73 4.92 12.48 -8.20
N GLY A 74 4.00 11.63 -7.74
CA GLY A 74 2.59 11.68 -8.13
C GLY A 74 1.73 10.77 -7.27
N LEU A 75 0.48 11.17 -7.07
CA LEU A 75 -0.53 10.43 -6.34
C LEU A 75 -1.88 10.64 -7.04
N THR A 76 -2.63 9.58 -7.26
CA THR A 76 -4.01 9.67 -7.74
C THR A 76 -4.89 8.68 -7.01
N PHE A 77 -6.17 9.00 -6.91
CA PHE A 77 -7.18 8.27 -6.16
C PHE A 77 -8.30 7.88 -7.09
N LEU A 78 -8.63 6.59 -7.14
CA LEU A 78 -9.56 6.06 -8.12
C LEU A 78 -10.65 5.20 -7.45
N PRO A 79 -11.93 5.48 -7.71
CA PRO A 79 -13.04 4.61 -7.31
C PRO A 79 -13.03 3.33 -8.18
N ILE A 80 -13.49 2.20 -7.65
CA ILE A 80 -13.46 0.89 -8.35
C ILE A 80 -14.18 0.92 -9.71
N GLN A 81 -15.22 1.75 -9.82
CA GLN A 81 -16.01 1.94 -11.04
C GLN A 81 -15.20 2.58 -12.18
N SER A 82 -14.11 3.30 -11.88
CA SER A 82 -13.28 3.96 -12.89
C SER A 82 -12.27 3.04 -13.58
N PHE A 83 -11.87 1.94 -12.92
CA PHE A 83 -10.78 1.09 -13.41
C PHE A 83 -11.16 -0.39 -13.58
N SER A 84 -12.23 -0.86 -12.94
CA SER A 84 -12.71 -2.24 -13.06
C SER A 84 -13.98 -2.33 -13.91
N GLU A 85 -13.89 -3.06 -15.03
CA GLU A 85 -15.06 -3.46 -15.83
C GLU A 85 -16.03 -4.39 -15.07
N ARG A 86 -15.58 -4.95 -13.94
CA ARG A 86 -16.35 -5.87 -13.09
C ARG A 86 -16.82 -5.22 -11.79
N ALA A 87 -16.67 -3.91 -11.62
CA ALA A 87 -16.99 -3.20 -10.38
C ALA A 87 -18.38 -3.56 -9.83
N ALA A 88 -19.42 -3.52 -10.68
CA ALA A 88 -20.78 -3.87 -10.26
C ALA A 88 -20.90 -5.31 -9.73
N ALA A 89 -20.24 -6.28 -10.38
CA ALA A 89 -20.26 -7.68 -9.97
C ALA A 89 -19.50 -7.89 -8.64
N LEU A 90 -18.37 -7.21 -8.46
CA LEU A 90 -17.57 -7.25 -7.23
C LEU A 90 -18.33 -6.64 -6.04
N ILE A 91 -18.95 -5.48 -6.24
CA ILE A 91 -19.81 -4.81 -5.24
C ILE A 91 -20.98 -5.70 -4.86
N GLN A 92 -21.64 -6.32 -5.85
CA GLN A 92 -22.75 -7.22 -5.60
C GLN A 92 -22.30 -8.45 -4.80
N ALA A 93 -21.19 -9.09 -5.18
CA ALA A 93 -20.66 -10.24 -4.47
C ALA A 93 -20.30 -9.91 -3.01
N GLN A 94 -19.69 -8.74 -2.77
CA GLN A 94 -19.37 -8.30 -1.41
C GLN A 94 -20.63 -7.96 -0.60
N THR A 95 -21.65 -7.37 -1.24
CA THR A 95 -22.96 -7.10 -0.62
C THR A 95 -23.64 -8.40 -0.19
N GLU A 96 -23.65 -9.41 -1.06
CA GLU A 96 -24.24 -10.71 -0.77
C GLU A 96 -23.49 -11.45 0.34
N LYS A 97 -22.15 -11.40 0.32
CA LYS A 97 -21.33 -11.96 1.40
C LYS A 97 -21.67 -11.31 2.73
N PHE A 98 -21.68 -9.97 2.78
CA PHE A 98 -22.04 -9.23 3.97
C PHE A 98 -23.44 -9.63 4.47
N ALA A 99 -24.44 -9.70 3.59
CA ALA A 99 -25.80 -10.10 3.98
C ALA A 99 -25.88 -11.52 4.59
N ARG A 100 -25.07 -12.46 4.11
CA ARG A 100 -25.02 -13.84 4.67
C ARG A 100 -24.32 -13.90 6.03
N GLU A 101 -23.29 -13.09 6.23
CA GLU A 101 -22.36 -13.22 7.37
C GLU A 101 -22.57 -12.13 8.44
N ALA A 102 -23.39 -11.10 8.17
CA ALA A 102 -23.54 -9.92 9.01
C ALA A 102 -23.86 -10.23 10.49
N GLU A 103 -24.69 -11.24 10.76
CA GLU A 103 -25.05 -11.62 12.13
C GLU A 103 -23.98 -12.44 12.86
N THR A 104 -22.97 -12.94 12.13
CA THR A 104 -21.83 -13.65 12.71
C THR A 104 -20.73 -12.70 13.19
N TYR A 105 -20.73 -11.45 12.71
CA TYR A 105 -19.70 -10.48 13.03
C TYR A 105 -19.92 -9.84 14.41
N PRO A 106 -18.83 -9.50 15.13
CA PRO A 106 -18.92 -8.61 16.28
C PRO A 106 -19.61 -7.29 15.92
N PRO A 107 -20.41 -6.66 16.82
CA PRO A 107 -21.19 -5.47 16.49
C PRO A 107 -20.38 -4.34 15.84
N GLY A 108 -19.20 -4.03 16.38
CA GLY A 108 -18.33 -2.99 15.82
C GLY A 108 -17.72 -3.35 14.46
N LEU A 109 -17.52 -4.63 14.16
CA LEU A 109 -17.05 -5.08 12.84
C LEU A 109 -18.20 -5.01 11.82
N LYS A 110 -19.40 -5.44 12.21
CA LYS A 110 -20.62 -5.35 11.40
C LYS A 110 -20.89 -3.90 10.97
N GLU A 111 -20.82 -2.95 11.90
CA GLU A 111 -20.99 -1.52 11.62
C GLU A 111 -19.93 -0.98 10.65
N GLN A 112 -18.66 -1.36 10.85
CA GLN A 112 -17.58 -0.93 9.96
C GLN A 112 -17.74 -1.47 8.54
N TYR A 113 -18.06 -2.76 8.39
CA TYR A 113 -18.31 -3.35 7.08
C TYR A 113 -19.53 -2.75 6.40
N ALA A 114 -20.58 -2.40 7.13
CA ALA A 114 -21.71 -1.67 6.56
C ALA A 114 -21.27 -0.32 6.00
N VAL A 115 -20.46 0.46 6.74
CA VAL A 115 -19.94 1.74 6.27
C VAL A 115 -19.01 1.56 5.06
N GLN A 116 -18.09 0.59 5.09
CA GLN A 116 -17.20 0.28 3.96
C GLN A 116 -17.97 -0.13 2.71
N LEU A 117 -19.02 -0.93 2.86
CA LEU A 117 -19.86 -1.33 1.73
C LEU A 117 -20.61 -0.14 1.12
N GLU A 118 -21.09 0.79 1.96
CA GLU A 118 -21.71 2.04 1.48
C GLU A 118 -20.70 2.98 0.82
N MET A 119 -19.44 2.97 1.23
CA MET A 119 -18.35 3.69 0.56
C MET A 119 -18.03 3.07 -0.80
N LEU A 120 -17.87 1.75 -0.87
CA LEU A 120 -17.55 1.01 -2.10
C LEU A 120 -18.60 1.21 -3.22
N LYS A 121 -19.86 1.45 -2.84
CA LYS A 121 -20.95 1.75 -3.80
C LYS A 121 -20.88 3.16 -4.40
N LYS A 122 -20.09 4.07 -3.83
CA LYS A 122 -20.04 5.49 -4.26
C LYS A 122 -18.93 5.71 -5.28
N GLU A 123 -19.32 6.20 -6.45
CA GLU A 123 -18.40 6.52 -7.54
C GLU A 123 -17.46 7.72 -7.24
N ASN A 124 -17.64 8.42 -6.13
CA ASN A 124 -16.79 9.54 -5.72
C ASN A 124 -15.95 9.24 -4.47
N VAL A 125 -15.92 8.00 -4.01
CA VAL A 125 -15.05 7.55 -2.92
C VAL A 125 -13.96 6.65 -3.52
N PRO A 126 -12.68 6.96 -3.30
CA PRO A 126 -11.61 6.15 -3.88
C PRO A 126 -11.44 4.82 -3.14
N ASP A 127 -11.26 3.76 -3.91
CA ASP A 127 -10.99 2.42 -3.41
C ASP A 127 -9.52 2.05 -3.52
N ILE A 128 -8.82 2.66 -4.50
CA ILE A 128 -7.38 2.58 -4.62
C ILE A 128 -6.74 3.97 -4.64
N GLU A 129 -5.51 4.02 -4.14
CA GLU A 129 -4.54 5.04 -4.50
C GLU A 129 -3.51 4.43 -5.44
N VAL A 130 -2.97 5.24 -6.35
CA VAL A 130 -1.83 4.86 -7.18
C VAL A 130 -0.71 5.85 -6.89
N VAL A 131 0.36 5.32 -6.29
CA VAL A 131 1.55 6.09 -5.96
C VAL A 131 2.55 5.97 -7.10
N VAL A 132 2.95 7.11 -7.67
CA VAL A 132 4.10 7.18 -8.58
C VAL A 132 5.35 7.31 -7.73
N PHE A 133 6.10 6.22 -7.66
CA PHE A 133 7.22 6.06 -6.74
C PHE A 133 8.53 6.02 -7.53
N PRO A 134 9.36 7.08 -7.50
CA PRO A 134 10.60 7.15 -8.28
C PRO A 134 11.76 6.40 -7.58
N PHE A 135 11.46 5.23 -7.01
CA PHE A 135 12.41 4.34 -6.35
C PHE A 135 12.24 2.92 -6.87
N SER A 136 13.35 2.23 -7.06
CA SER A 136 13.34 0.77 -7.13
C SER A 136 13.35 0.18 -5.72
N LEU A 137 12.34 -0.63 -5.39
CA LEU A 137 12.34 -1.44 -4.15
C LEU A 137 13.31 -2.63 -4.23
N LYS A 138 13.85 -2.91 -5.43
CA LYS A 138 14.94 -3.85 -5.67
C LYS A 138 16.02 -3.13 -6.49
N PRO A 139 16.78 -2.20 -5.87
CA PRO A 139 17.79 -1.45 -6.59
C PRO A 139 18.84 -2.40 -7.15
N ASP A 140 19.20 -2.25 -8.42
CA ASP A 140 20.36 -2.90 -9.02
C ASP A 140 21.50 -1.89 -9.18
N ASP A 141 22.72 -2.36 -9.40
CA ASP A 141 23.88 -1.49 -9.61
C ASP A 141 23.97 -0.95 -11.05
N SER A 142 22.90 -1.07 -11.84
CA SER A 142 22.91 -0.65 -13.25
C SER A 142 22.91 0.87 -13.42
N GLY A 143 22.51 1.63 -12.40
CA GLY A 143 22.34 3.07 -12.45
C GLY A 143 21.21 3.53 -13.38
N ARG A 144 20.36 2.60 -13.84
CA ARG A 144 19.21 2.90 -14.69
C ARG A 144 18.05 3.44 -13.86
N PRO A 145 17.29 4.41 -14.38
CA PRO A 145 16.15 4.97 -13.68
C PRO A 145 14.96 4.00 -13.66
N PHE A 146 14.37 3.82 -12.48
CA PHE A 146 13.15 3.02 -12.29
C PHE A 146 12.03 3.82 -11.66
N VAL A 147 10.81 3.61 -12.14
CA VAL A 147 9.59 4.19 -11.57
C VAL A 147 8.59 3.08 -11.28
N GLY A 148 8.14 3.00 -10.03
CA GLY A 148 7.02 2.19 -9.59
C GLY A 148 5.69 2.92 -9.78
N LEU A 149 4.69 2.22 -10.29
CA LEU A 149 3.30 2.63 -10.22
C LEU A 149 2.60 1.70 -9.25
N LEU A 150 2.46 2.12 -7.99
CA LEU A 150 2.12 1.22 -6.90
C LEU A 150 0.63 1.41 -6.55
N PRO A 151 -0.28 0.55 -7.03
CA PRO A 151 -1.66 0.60 -6.58
C PRO A 151 -1.74 0.07 -5.15
N SER A 152 -2.53 0.75 -4.33
CA SER A 152 -2.77 0.39 -2.94
C SER A 152 -4.24 0.53 -2.59
N ILE A 153 -4.77 -0.38 -1.78
CA ILE A 153 -6.18 -0.36 -1.38
C ILE A 153 -6.40 0.64 -0.25
N GLY A 154 -7.26 1.63 -0.45
CA GLY A 154 -7.54 2.66 0.57
C GLY A 154 -8.42 2.16 1.73
N HIS A 155 -9.34 1.24 1.45
CA HIS A 155 -10.31 0.73 2.43
C HIS A 155 -10.39 -0.82 2.39
N PRO A 156 -9.34 -1.55 2.80
CA PRO A 156 -9.34 -3.01 2.73
C PRO A 156 -10.47 -3.60 3.60
N PHE A 157 -11.08 -4.68 3.14
CA PHE A 157 -12.03 -5.46 3.93
C PHE A 157 -11.32 -6.47 4.83
N SER A 158 -10.13 -6.95 4.46
CA SER A 158 -9.33 -7.86 5.28
C SER A 158 -9.06 -7.25 6.66
N ARG A 159 -9.07 -8.12 7.68
CA ARG A 159 -8.84 -7.75 9.08
C ARG A 159 -7.83 -8.66 9.72
N GLY A 160 -6.78 -8.04 10.27
CA GLY A 160 -5.73 -8.69 11.03
C GLY A 160 -5.87 -8.51 12.54
N THR A 161 -4.84 -8.95 13.25
CA THR A 161 -4.67 -8.81 14.69
C THR A 161 -3.25 -8.41 15.05
N ILE A 162 -3.11 -7.65 16.13
CA ILE A 162 -1.85 -7.33 16.79
C ILE A 162 -2.05 -7.55 18.28
N HIS A 163 -1.46 -8.60 18.84
CA HIS A 163 -1.58 -8.94 20.24
C HIS A 163 -0.22 -9.03 20.93
N VAL A 164 -0.22 -8.77 22.24
CA VAL A 164 0.98 -8.94 23.06
C VAL A 164 1.37 -10.42 23.11
N ALA A 165 2.62 -10.73 22.72
CA ALA A 165 3.13 -12.10 22.73
C ALA A 165 3.76 -12.51 24.07
N SER A 166 4.12 -11.54 24.93
CA SER A 166 4.77 -11.81 26.21
C SER A 166 4.49 -10.74 27.28
N ALA A 167 4.76 -11.07 28.54
CA ALA A 167 4.67 -10.09 29.63
C ALA A 167 5.82 -9.06 29.63
N ASP A 168 6.85 -9.18 28.78
CA ASP A 168 7.88 -8.15 28.62
C ASP A 168 7.41 -7.07 27.63
N PRO A 169 7.26 -5.80 28.04
CA PRO A 169 6.82 -4.72 27.16
C PRO A 169 7.84 -4.36 26.08
N LYS A 170 9.07 -4.88 26.17
CA LYS A 170 10.10 -4.73 25.12
C LYS A 170 10.05 -5.86 24.09
N ALA A 171 9.32 -6.94 24.37
CA ALA A 171 9.12 -7.99 23.39
C ALA A 171 8.25 -7.47 22.26
N GLN A 172 8.53 -7.91 21.04
CA GLN A 172 7.69 -7.61 19.89
C GLN A 172 6.31 -8.26 20.07
N PRO A 173 5.23 -7.60 19.62
CA PRO A 173 3.92 -8.22 19.57
C PRO A 173 3.86 -9.30 18.48
N GLU A 174 2.87 -10.17 18.58
CA GLU A 174 2.44 -11.02 17.47
C GLU A 174 1.59 -10.16 16.53
N ILE A 175 1.97 -10.12 15.25
CA ILE A 175 1.33 -9.32 14.21
C ILE A 175 0.88 -10.28 13.12
N GLU A 176 -0.43 -10.38 12.91
CA GLU A 176 -1.05 -11.17 11.85
C GLU A 176 -1.98 -10.25 11.04
N PRO A 177 -1.47 -9.58 9.99
CA PRO A 177 -2.26 -8.63 9.21
C PRO A 177 -3.40 -9.28 8.43
N ASN A 178 -3.29 -10.59 8.16
CA ASN A 178 -4.30 -11.36 7.42
C ASN A 178 -4.62 -10.73 6.05
N TYR A 179 -3.59 -10.26 5.34
CA TYR A 179 -3.75 -9.64 4.02
C TYR A 179 -4.45 -10.59 3.04
N LEU A 180 -5.34 -10.04 2.22
CA LEU A 180 -6.06 -10.78 1.17
C LEU A 180 -6.96 -11.90 1.70
N ALA A 181 -7.31 -11.88 2.99
CA ALA A 181 -8.32 -12.77 3.55
C ALA A 181 -9.70 -12.55 2.92
N GLU A 182 -9.97 -11.32 2.49
CA GLU A 182 -11.18 -10.93 1.80
C GLU A 182 -10.95 -10.91 0.28
N GLN A 183 -11.73 -11.70 -0.46
CA GLN A 183 -11.59 -11.84 -1.92
C GLN A 183 -11.71 -10.51 -2.65
N ILE A 184 -12.56 -9.58 -2.17
CA ILE A 184 -12.72 -8.25 -2.77
C ILE A 184 -11.41 -7.46 -2.80
N ASP A 185 -10.54 -7.62 -1.81
CA ASP A 185 -9.25 -6.92 -1.76
C ASP A 185 -8.32 -7.43 -2.87
N LEU A 186 -8.24 -8.76 -3.03
CA LEU A 186 -7.46 -9.39 -4.09
C LEU A 186 -7.97 -9.00 -5.49
N GLU A 187 -9.28 -9.09 -5.71
CA GLU A 187 -9.89 -8.76 -7.00
C GLU A 187 -9.70 -7.29 -7.38
N THR A 188 -9.80 -6.39 -6.40
CA THR A 188 -9.58 -4.95 -6.58
C THR A 188 -8.13 -4.67 -7.01
N LEU A 189 -7.14 -5.29 -6.36
CA LEU A 189 -5.73 -5.15 -6.76
C LEU A 189 -5.43 -5.74 -8.13
N VAL A 190 -6.02 -6.90 -8.45
CA VAL A 190 -5.86 -7.52 -9.77
C VAL A 190 -6.41 -6.61 -10.87
N ASP A 191 -7.57 -5.99 -10.66
CA ASP A 191 -8.14 -5.08 -11.64
C ASP A 191 -7.37 -3.75 -11.72
N ALA A 192 -6.87 -3.23 -10.58
CA ALA A 192 -5.96 -2.08 -10.55
C ALA A 192 -4.67 -2.36 -11.36
N PHE A 193 -4.07 -3.54 -11.18
CA PHE A 193 -2.89 -3.96 -11.95
C PHE A 193 -3.18 -4.04 -13.46
N LYS A 194 -4.30 -4.67 -13.85
CA LYS A 194 -4.71 -4.75 -15.25
C LYS A 194 -4.94 -3.36 -15.85
N PHE A 195 -5.57 -2.46 -15.10
CA PHE A 195 -5.80 -1.08 -15.49
C PHE A 195 -4.48 -0.33 -15.69
N LEU A 196 -3.56 -0.39 -14.73
CA LEU A 196 -2.27 0.28 -14.85
C LEU A 196 -1.42 -0.29 -15.99
N ARG A 197 -1.53 -1.59 -16.30
CA ARG A 197 -0.93 -2.18 -17.50
C ARG A 197 -1.49 -1.57 -18.79
N LYS A 198 -2.79 -1.25 -18.85
CA LYS A 198 -3.37 -0.52 -19.99
C LYS A 198 -2.84 0.92 -20.04
N VAL A 199 -2.79 1.63 -18.90
CA VAL A 199 -2.30 3.01 -18.81
C VAL A 199 -0.84 3.13 -19.29
N THR A 200 0.01 2.19 -18.91
CA THR A 200 1.44 2.19 -19.27
C THR A 200 1.70 1.90 -20.75
N ASP A 201 0.73 1.34 -21.47
CA ASP A 201 0.77 1.18 -22.94
C ASP A 201 0.23 2.40 -23.71
N THR A 202 -0.08 3.50 -23.01
CA THR A 202 -0.50 4.77 -23.61
C THR A 202 0.62 5.82 -23.57
N ASP A 203 0.58 6.76 -24.51
CA ASP A 203 1.48 7.91 -24.49
C ASP A 203 1.06 8.90 -23.37
N PRO A 204 2.02 9.57 -22.70
CA PRO A 204 3.46 9.55 -22.97
C PRO A 204 4.23 8.43 -22.26
N PHE A 205 3.58 7.63 -21.39
CA PHE A 205 4.30 6.65 -20.55
C PHE A 205 5.05 5.60 -21.38
N LYS A 206 4.42 5.13 -22.47
CA LYS A 206 5.03 4.19 -23.41
C LYS A 206 6.29 4.73 -24.09
N ILE A 207 6.32 6.04 -24.37
CA ILE A 207 7.47 6.70 -25.00
C ILE A 207 8.66 6.73 -24.05
N VAL A 208 8.41 6.94 -22.76
CA VAL A 208 9.46 7.18 -21.77
C VAL A 208 9.93 5.92 -21.04
N SER A 209 9.26 4.78 -21.17
CA SER A 209 9.64 3.51 -20.54
C SER A 209 10.21 2.50 -21.56
N THR A 210 11.01 1.54 -21.08
CA THR A 210 11.61 0.48 -21.92
C THR A 210 10.77 -0.80 -21.95
N CYS A 211 9.76 -0.91 -21.09
CA CYS A 211 9.13 -2.18 -20.76
C CYS A 211 7.87 -2.47 -21.60
N TYR A 212 8.08 -3.02 -22.79
CA TYR A 212 7.10 -3.86 -23.48
C TYR A 212 7.86 -5.01 -24.16
N PRO A 213 7.70 -6.31 -23.79
CA PRO A 213 6.57 -6.92 -23.06
C PRO A 213 6.94 -7.61 -21.71
N ARG A 214 8.08 -7.35 -21.06
CA ARG A 214 8.48 -8.03 -19.80
C ARG A 214 8.75 -7.08 -18.65
N CYS A 215 7.72 -6.74 -17.89
CA CYS A 215 7.86 -6.26 -16.51
C CYS A 215 8.14 -7.48 -15.60
N TYR A 216 9.05 -7.33 -14.62
CA TYR A 216 9.42 -8.38 -13.65
C TYR A 216 8.58 -8.32 -12.39
#